data_AF-A0A2C1ZBP1-F1
#
_entry.id   AF-A0A2C1ZBP1-F1
#
_cell.length_a   1.000
_cell.length_b   1.000
_cell.length_c   1.000
_cell.angle_alpha   90.00
_cell.angle_beta   90.00
_cell.angle_gamma   90.00
#
_symmetry.space_group_name_H-M   'P 1'
#
loop_
_entity.id
_entity.type
_entity.pdbx_description
1 polymer ?
#
loop_
_entity_poly.entity_id
_entity_poly.type
_entity_poly.pdbx_seq_one_letter_code
_entity_poly.pdbx_strand_id
1 'polypeptide(L)'
;MTNDTIIEELNTLLRGTYMGIRSIEHYIQKVDDDYVKKVFQSMQQEIKIDALKLAERIQDLGCVPADDEGFSGSMHSFMHKLMLSDETDPILEDAIHGFEKYGVQYSEELVRGDLDPKSRQLAEEVIDNNRKHAEILRNHLI
;
A
#
# COMPACT_ATOMS: atom_id res chain seq x y z
N MET A 1 11.04 23.75 10.48
CA MET A 1 10.40 22.49 10.07
C MET A 1 9.11 22.41 10.86
N THR A 2 7.96 22.34 10.18
CA THR A 2 6.68 22.21 10.85
C THR A 2 6.28 20.74 10.83
N ASN A 3 5.60 20.27 11.88
CA ASN A 3 5.05 18.92 11.90
C ASN A 3 4.17 18.66 10.66
N ASP A 4 3.60 19.71 10.07
CA ASP A 4 2.66 19.66 8.95
C ASP A 4 3.18 18.86 7.74
N THR A 5 4.45 19.02 7.34
CA THR A 5 5.01 18.26 6.20
C THR A 5 5.13 16.77 6.52
N ILE A 6 5.58 16.41 7.72
CA ILE A 6 5.67 15.02 8.18
C ILE A 6 4.28 14.39 8.20
N ILE A 7 3.29 15.14 8.71
CA ILE A 7 1.90 14.71 8.78
C ILE A 7 1.32 14.51 7.38
N GLU A 8 1.60 15.40 6.44
CA GLU A 8 1.11 15.30 5.05
C GLU A 8 1.70 14.08 4.33
N GLU A 9 3.01 13.83 4.48
CA GLU A 9 3.69 12.67 3.91
C GLU A 9 3.13 11.36 4.50
N LEU A 10 3.04 11.26 5.83
CA LEU A 10 2.50 10.07 6.50
C LEU A 10 1.03 9.82 6.14
N ASN A 11 0.20 10.86 6.05
CA ASN A 11 -1.18 10.71 5.63
C ASN A 11 -1.30 10.29 4.15
N THR A 12 -0.38 10.75 3.30
CA THR A 12 -0.35 10.33 1.89
C THR A 12 0.07 8.88 1.76
N LEU A 13 1.06 8.44 2.55
CA LEU A 13 1.44 7.04 2.64
C LEU A 13 0.29 6.17 3.16
N LEU A 14 -0.39 6.60 4.25
CA LEU A 14 -1.54 5.89 4.83
C LEU A 14 -2.68 5.71 3.81
N ARG A 15 -3.01 6.74 3.04
CA ARG A 15 -3.99 6.62 1.94
C ARG A 15 -3.56 5.56 0.93
N GLY A 16 -2.30 5.59 0.49
CA GLY A 16 -1.73 4.57 -0.40
C GLY A 16 -1.85 3.15 0.17
N THR A 17 -1.60 2.99 1.46
CA THR A 17 -1.75 1.71 2.17
C THR A 17 -3.21 1.22 2.15
N TYR A 18 -4.19 2.09 2.40
CA TYR A 18 -5.61 1.74 2.26
C TYR A 18 -6.01 1.38 0.82
N MET A 19 -5.39 1.99 -0.20
CA MET A 19 -5.58 1.54 -1.59
C MET A 19 -5.09 0.11 -1.77
N GLY A 20 -3.89 -0.20 -1.27
CA GLY A 20 -3.33 -1.54 -1.31
C GLY A 20 -4.27 -2.57 -0.69
N ILE A 21 -4.87 -2.26 0.46
CA ILE A 21 -5.88 -3.12 1.11
C ILE A 21 -7.06 -3.38 0.16
N ARG A 22 -7.63 -2.32 -0.45
CA ARG A 22 -8.80 -2.44 -1.35
C ARG A 22 -8.48 -3.22 -2.63
N SER A 23 -7.29 -3.03 -3.20
CA SER A 23 -6.83 -3.78 -4.37
C SER A 23 -6.70 -5.27 -4.04
N ILE A 24 -6.05 -5.59 -2.92
CA ILE A 24 -5.90 -6.97 -2.47
C ILE A 24 -7.25 -7.62 -2.13
N GLU A 25 -8.17 -6.88 -1.49
CA GLU A 25 -9.54 -7.34 -1.25
C GLU A 25 -10.27 -7.70 -2.54
N HIS A 26 -10.11 -6.90 -3.59
CA HIS A 26 -10.66 -7.21 -4.90
C HIS A 26 -10.03 -8.46 -5.52
N TYR A 27 -8.71 -8.59 -5.51
CA TYR A 27 -8.03 -9.77 -6.05
C TYR A 27 -8.41 -11.06 -5.32
N ILE A 28 -8.57 -11.03 -3.99
CA ILE A 28 -9.04 -12.18 -3.20
C ILE A 28 -10.42 -12.66 -3.68
N GLN A 29 -11.30 -11.74 -4.11
CA GLN A 29 -12.63 -12.07 -4.61
C GLN A 29 -12.61 -12.66 -6.02
N LYS A 30 -11.58 -12.34 -6.82
CA LYS A 30 -11.49 -12.68 -8.24
C LYS A 30 -10.59 -13.88 -8.54
N VAL A 31 -9.54 -14.07 -7.76
CA VAL A 31 -8.58 -15.15 -8.03
C VAL A 31 -9.19 -16.52 -7.75
N ASP A 32 -9.10 -17.41 -8.74
CA ASP A 32 -9.60 -18.79 -8.63
C ASP A 32 -8.60 -19.72 -7.92
N ASP A 33 -7.30 -19.43 -7.99
CA ASP A 33 -6.27 -20.22 -7.33
C ASP A 33 -6.31 -20.04 -5.80
N ASP A 34 -6.63 -21.12 -5.08
CA ASP A 34 -6.77 -21.13 -3.62
C ASP A 34 -5.45 -20.87 -2.87
N TYR A 35 -4.32 -21.21 -3.47
CA TYR A 35 -3.01 -20.95 -2.87
C TYR A 35 -2.66 -19.47 -3.01
N VAL A 36 -2.82 -18.89 -4.20
CA VAL A 36 -2.65 -17.45 -4.42
C VAL A 36 -3.62 -16.64 -3.56
N LYS A 37 -4.87 -17.09 -3.42
CA LYS A 37 -5.86 -16.48 -2.52
C LYS A 37 -5.36 -16.38 -1.07
N LYS A 38 -4.73 -17.45 -0.55
CA LYS A 38 -4.15 -17.44 0.80
C LYS A 38 -2.96 -16.51 0.92
N VAL A 39 -2.13 -16.41 -0.11
CA VAL A 39 -1.03 -15.44 -0.17
C VAL A 39 -1.57 -14.02 -0.09
N PHE A 40 -2.56 -13.67 -0.90
CA PHE A 40 -3.20 -12.34 -0.82
C PHE A 40 -3.86 -12.08 0.53
N GLN A 41 -4.52 -13.07 1.15
CA GLN A 41 -5.07 -12.93 2.49
C GLN A 41 -3.99 -12.61 3.53
N SER A 42 -2.82 -13.25 3.47
CA SER A 42 -1.68 -12.93 4.35
C SER A 42 -1.19 -11.49 4.14
N MET A 43 -1.00 -11.10 2.87
CA MET A 43 -0.59 -9.73 2.52
C MET A 43 -1.58 -8.69 3.03
N GLN A 44 -2.88 -8.94 2.88
CA GLN A 44 -3.92 -8.05 3.39
C GLN A 44 -3.77 -7.80 4.90
N GLN A 45 -3.47 -8.84 5.68
CA GLN A 45 -3.27 -8.68 7.13
C GLN A 45 -2.01 -7.86 7.44
N GLU A 46 -0.91 -8.12 6.73
CA GLU A 46 0.34 -7.35 6.88
C GLU A 46 0.12 -5.87 6.54
N ILE A 47 -0.55 -5.56 5.42
CA ILE A 47 -0.85 -4.18 5.00
C ILE A 47 -1.82 -3.50 5.99
N LYS A 48 -2.78 -4.22 6.58
CA LYS A 48 -3.67 -3.69 7.63
C LYS A 48 -2.88 -3.32 8.89
N ILE A 49 -1.88 -4.10 9.28
CA ILE A 49 -0.98 -3.78 10.40
C ILE A 49 -0.17 -2.51 10.09
N ASP A 50 0.35 -2.38 8.87
CA ASP A 50 1.09 -1.18 8.44
C ASP A 50 0.22 0.08 8.48
N ALA A 51 -1.05 -0.01 8.05
CA ALA A 51 -1.99 1.10 8.13
C ALA A 51 -2.25 1.53 9.59
N LEU A 52 -2.38 0.56 10.51
CA LEU A 52 -2.57 0.83 11.94
C LEU A 52 -1.35 1.56 12.53
N LYS A 53 -0.13 1.11 12.23
CA LYS A 53 1.10 1.77 12.70
C LYS A 53 1.23 3.20 12.19
N LEU A 54 0.90 3.43 10.91
CA LEU A 54 0.91 4.77 10.30
C LEU A 54 -0.13 5.68 10.98
N ALA A 55 -1.35 5.19 11.18
CA ALA A 55 -2.40 5.94 11.86
C ALA A 55 -2.01 6.29 13.31
N GLU A 56 -1.45 5.34 14.06
CA GLU A 56 -0.93 5.56 15.40
C GLU A 56 0.17 6.63 15.41
N ARG A 57 1.11 6.58 14.44
CA ARG A 57 2.18 7.59 14.33
C ARG A 57 1.64 8.99 14.07
N ILE A 58 0.60 9.12 13.23
CA ILE A 58 -0.04 10.41 12.94
C ILE A 58 -0.76 10.95 14.20
N GLN A 59 -1.41 10.08 14.97
CA GLN A 59 -2.04 10.44 16.24
C GLN A 59 -1.03 10.85 17.31
N ASP A 60 0.11 10.14 17.41
CA ASP A 60 1.24 10.50 18.29
C ASP A 60 1.78 11.91 17.99
N LEU A 61 1.66 12.36 16.74
CA LEU A 61 2.06 13.71 16.29
C LEU A 61 0.97 14.76 16.53
N GLY A 62 -0.18 14.38 17.11
CA GLY A 62 -1.29 15.26 17.45
C GLY A 62 -2.28 15.52 16.33
N CYS A 63 -2.27 14.70 15.27
CA CYS A 63 -3.12 14.88 14.10
C CYS A 63 -4.09 13.72 13.86
N VAL A 64 -5.05 13.96 12.98
CA VAL A 64 -6.08 12.98 12.59
C VAL A 64 -5.57 12.17 11.40
N PRO A 65 -5.54 10.84 11.47
CA PRO A 65 -5.22 9.99 10.33
C PRO A 65 -6.25 10.15 9.21
N ALA A 66 -5.77 10.21 7.97
CA ALA A 66 -6.59 10.18 6.77
C ALA A 66 -6.93 8.72 6.44
N ASP A 67 -7.90 8.17 7.17
CA ASP A 67 -8.42 6.81 7.03
C ASP A 67 -9.67 6.72 6.14
N ASP A 68 -10.24 7.87 5.72
CA ASP A 68 -11.36 7.96 4.78
C ASP A 68 -11.13 8.86 3.55
N GLU A 69 -12.14 8.85 2.69
CA GLU A 69 -12.23 9.33 1.30
C GLU A 69 -11.36 10.56 0.94
N GLY A 70 -10.22 10.28 0.29
CA GLY A 70 -9.33 11.32 -0.23
C GLY A 70 -8.41 10.85 -1.35
N PHE A 71 -8.86 9.90 -2.18
CA PHE A 71 -8.09 9.52 -3.36
C PHE A 71 -8.20 10.61 -4.41
N SER A 72 -7.04 11.11 -4.84
CA SER A 72 -6.97 11.99 -5.99
C SER A 72 -7.52 11.28 -7.24
N GLY A 73 -7.99 12.03 -8.23
CA GLY A 73 -8.57 11.44 -9.45
C GLY A 73 -7.62 10.47 -10.18
N SER A 74 -6.30 10.65 -10.05
CA SER A 74 -5.29 9.73 -10.58
C SER A 74 -5.27 8.38 -9.85
N MET A 75 -5.45 8.38 -8.52
CA MET A 75 -5.57 7.16 -7.72
C MET A 75 -6.87 6.41 -8.05
N HIS A 76 -7.99 7.12 -8.26
CA HIS A 76 -9.26 6.49 -8.66
C HIS A 76 -9.17 5.80 -10.02
N SER A 77 -8.62 6.48 -11.03
CA SER A 77 -8.43 5.91 -12.37
C SER A 77 -7.53 4.68 -12.37
N PHE A 78 -6.49 4.69 -11.53
CA PHE A 78 -5.62 3.53 -11.37
C PHE A 78 -6.32 2.34 -10.72
N MET A 79 -7.07 2.56 -9.63
CA MET A 79 -7.88 1.50 -9.00
C MET A 79 -8.82 0.86 -10.01
N HIS A 80 -9.48 1.65 -10.85
CA HIS A 80 -10.34 1.13 -11.91
C HIS A 80 -9.57 0.24 -12.88
N LYS A 81 -8.35 0.61 -13.28
CA LYS A 81 -7.54 -0.17 -14.23
C LYS A 81 -7.09 -1.52 -13.66
N LEU A 82 -6.67 -1.54 -12.39
CA LEU A 82 -6.25 -2.76 -11.70
C LEU A 82 -7.38 -3.76 -11.46
N MET A 83 -8.63 -3.29 -11.38
CA MET A 83 -9.80 -4.11 -11.04
C MET A 83 -10.51 -4.71 -12.27
N LEU A 84 -9.85 -4.78 -13.43
CA LEU A 84 -10.43 -5.29 -14.69
C LEU A 84 -10.11 -6.76 -14.95
N SER A 85 -9.11 -7.31 -14.26
CA SER A 85 -8.56 -8.64 -14.52
C SER A 85 -9.29 -9.72 -13.72
N ASP A 86 -9.74 -10.77 -14.39
CA ASP A 86 -10.42 -11.93 -13.79
C ASP A 86 -9.58 -13.23 -13.86
N GLU A 87 -8.42 -13.19 -14.53
CA GLU A 87 -7.51 -14.33 -14.65
C GLU A 87 -6.34 -14.21 -13.66
N THR A 88 -5.85 -15.34 -13.14
CA THR A 88 -4.82 -15.38 -12.08
C THR A 88 -3.53 -14.65 -12.45
N ASP A 89 -2.94 -14.90 -13.63
CA ASP A 89 -1.66 -14.27 -14.01
C ASP A 89 -1.80 -12.74 -14.20
N PRO A 90 -2.80 -12.23 -14.93
CA PRO A 90 -3.08 -10.79 -14.98
C PRO A 90 -3.31 -10.15 -13.60
N ILE A 91 -4.02 -10.84 -12.69
CA ILE A 91 -4.21 -10.38 -11.31
C ILE A 91 -2.86 -10.28 -10.57
N LEU A 92 -1.98 -11.28 -10.72
CA LEU A 92 -0.65 -11.27 -10.14
C LEU A 92 0.21 -10.13 -10.71
N GLU A 93 0.19 -9.93 -12.02
CA GLU A 93 0.89 -8.82 -12.69
C GLU A 93 0.40 -7.45 -12.21
N ASP A 94 -0.92 -7.27 -12.13
CA ASP A 94 -1.56 -6.04 -11.65
C ASP A 94 -1.19 -5.77 -10.18
N ALA A 95 -1.18 -6.80 -9.33
CA ALA A 95 -0.75 -6.70 -7.94
C ALA A 95 0.74 -6.33 -7.81
N ILE A 96 1.63 -7.00 -8.56
CA ILE A 96 3.08 -6.70 -8.59
C ILE A 96 3.31 -5.25 -9.03
N HIS A 97 2.66 -4.81 -10.11
CA HIS A 97 2.78 -3.44 -10.60
C HIS A 97 2.26 -2.43 -9.57
N GLY A 98 1.17 -2.74 -8.87
CA GLY A 98 0.66 -1.92 -7.76
C GLY A 98 1.68 -1.75 -6.64
N PHE A 99 2.27 -2.86 -6.17
CA PHE A 99 3.30 -2.84 -5.14
C PHE A 99 4.55 -2.06 -5.58
N GLU A 100 5.06 -2.29 -6.79
CA GLU A 100 6.30 -1.67 -7.25
C GLU A 100 6.14 -0.19 -7.55
N LYS A 101 5.08 0.18 -8.28
CA LYS A 101 4.89 1.56 -8.69
C LYS A 101 4.41 2.45 -7.56
N TYR A 102 3.43 2.00 -6.78
CA TYR A 102 2.81 2.82 -5.75
C TYR A 102 3.33 2.51 -4.36
N GLY A 103 3.45 1.23 -4.02
CA GLY A 103 3.98 0.79 -2.73
C GLY A 103 5.46 1.14 -2.53
N VAL A 104 6.25 1.09 -3.61
CA VAL A 104 7.70 1.34 -3.56
C VAL A 104 8.09 2.66 -4.21
N GLN A 105 8.02 2.80 -5.54
CA GLN A 105 8.59 3.95 -6.24
C GLN A 105 7.94 5.28 -5.79
N TYR A 106 6.62 5.36 -5.82
CA TYR A 106 5.91 6.57 -5.40
C TYR A 106 6.10 6.88 -3.91
N SER A 107 6.04 5.85 -3.05
CA SER A 107 6.28 6.01 -1.61
C SER A 107 7.69 6.50 -1.32
N GLU A 108 8.72 5.98 -2.00
CA GLU A 108 10.09 6.50 -1.88
C GLU A 108 10.19 7.96 -2.30
N GLU A 109 9.59 8.33 -3.44
CA GLU A 109 9.57 9.71 -3.92
C GLU A 109 8.88 10.65 -2.92
N LEU A 110 7.79 10.17 -2.29
CA LEU A 110 7.03 10.89 -1.28
C LEU A 110 7.83 11.13 0.00
N VAL A 111 8.57 10.12 0.48
CA VAL A 111 9.27 10.17 1.80
C VAL A 111 10.75 10.57 1.68
N ARG A 112 11.20 11.01 0.51
CA ARG A 112 12.55 11.59 0.28
C ARG A 112 12.81 12.87 1.09
N GLY A 113 11.78 13.43 1.71
CA GLY A 113 11.84 14.66 2.50
C GLY A 113 12.31 14.49 3.95
N ASP A 114 11.83 15.41 4.79
CA ASP A 114 12.33 15.67 6.14
C ASP A 114 11.56 14.89 7.23
N LEU A 115 11.29 13.60 7.02
CA LEU A 115 10.73 12.76 8.08
C LEU A 115 11.65 12.72 9.30
N ASP A 116 11.08 12.86 10.49
CA ASP A 116 11.79 12.59 11.74
C ASP A 116 12.21 11.11 11.82
N PRO A 117 13.23 10.75 12.64
CA PRO A 117 13.77 9.39 12.63
C PRO A 117 12.75 8.28 12.87
N LYS A 118 11.74 8.49 13.74
CA LYS A 118 10.72 7.47 14.02
C LYS A 118 9.76 7.33 12.83
N SER A 119 9.35 8.44 12.23
CA SER A 119 8.47 8.44 11.05
C SER A 119 9.18 7.85 9.82
N ARG A 120 10.47 8.15 9.65
CA ARG A 120 11.29 7.60 8.56
C ARG A 120 11.42 6.08 8.67
N GLN A 121 11.78 5.58 9.85
CA GLN A 121 11.91 4.14 10.07
C GLN A 121 10.59 3.41 9.76
N LEU A 122 9.46 3.96 10.18
CA LEU A 122 8.14 3.38 9.89
C LEU A 122 7.83 3.41 8.39
N ALA A 123 8.09 4.53 7.71
CA ALA A 123 7.89 4.62 6.26
C ALA A 123 8.76 3.59 5.50
N GLU A 124 10.04 3.46 5.88
CA GLU A 124 10.96 2.48 5.29
C GLU A 124 10.45 1.04 5.51
N GLU A 125 9.97 0.70 6.71
CA GLU A 125 9.37 -0.60 7.01
C GLU A 125 8.18 -0.92 6.09
N VAL A 126 7.26 0.04 5.91
CA VAL A 126 6.12 -0.12 5.01
C VAL A 126 6.59 -0.32 3.56
N ILE A 127 7.55 0.45 3.09
CA ILE A 127 8.08 0.35 1.72
C ILE A 127 8.78 -1.01 1.51
N ASP A 128 9.56 -1.48 2.50
CA ASP A 128 10.21 -2.79 2.46
C ASP A 128 9.20 -3.94 2.42
N ASN A 129 8.11 -3.85 3.18
CA ASN A 129 7.02 -4.82 3.11
C ASN A 129 6.40 -4.87 1.70
N ASN A 130 6.21 -3.71 1.04
CA ASN A 130 5.72 -3.66 -0.34
C ASN A 130 6.72 -4.34 -1.32
N ARG A 131 8.04 -4.13 -1.17
CA ARG A 131 9.07 -4.82 -1.98
C ARG A 131 8.98 -6.33 -1.82
N LYS A 132 8.91 -6.80 -0.56
CA LYS A 132 8.77 -8.22 -0.23
C LYS A 132 7.50 -8.82 -0.81
N HIS A 133 6.38 -8.10 -0.77
CA HIS A 133 5.13 -8.59 -1.36
C HIS A 133 5.24 -8.78 -2.88
N ALA A 134 5.82 -7.81 -3.60
CA ALA A 134 6.07 -7.95 -5.03
C ALA A 134 6.96 -9.16 -5.35
N GLU A 135 8.02 -9.39 -4.57
CA GLU A 135 8.91 -10.55 -4.74
C GLU A 135 8.17 -11.87 -4.48
N ILE A 136 7.35 -11.96 -3.43
CA ILE A 136 6.53 -13.14 -3.15
C ILE A 136 5.64 -13.45 -4.35
N LEU A 137 4.93 -12.45 -4.89
CA LEU A 137 4.03 -12.66 -6.04
C LEU A 137 4.76 -13.07 -7.31
N ARG A 138 5.96 -12.53 -7.58
CA ARG A 138 6.79 -12.93 -8.73
C ARG A 138 7.12 -14.42 -8.72
N ASN A 139 7.26 -15.04 -7.54
CA ASN A 139 7.50 -16.49 -7.42
C ASN A 139 6.26 -17.34 -7.74
N HIS A 140 5.11 -16.73 -7.99
CA HIS A 140 3.86 -17.39 -8.35
C HIS A 140 3.45 -17.14 -9.81
N LEU A 141 4.19 -16.31 -10.56
CA LEU A 141 4.02 -16.19 -12.01
C LEU A 141 4.58 -17.46 -12.68
N ILE A 142 3.81 -18.03 -13.60
CA ILE A 142 4.15 -19.26 -14.33
C ILE A 142 4.66 -18.93 -15.74
#